data_AF-A0A7W6N6G9-F1
#
_entry.id   AF-A0A7W6N6G9-F1
#
_cell.length_a   1.000
_cell.length_b   1.000
_cell.length_c   1.000
_cell.angle_alpha   90.00
_cell.angle_beta   90.00
_cell.angle_gamma   90.00
#
_symmetry.space_group_name_H-M   'P 1'
#
loop_
_entity.id
_entity.type
_entity.pdbx_description
1 polymer ?
#
loop_
_entity_poly.entity_id
_entity_poly.type
_entity_poly.pdbx_seq_one_letter_code
_entity_poly.pdbx_strand_id
1 'polypeptide(L)'
;MTMGVGQQDTSRQHDDGSEDWDALKGDVGEIASAAVERSRYFIDSAREQATDYVDRRKDDIAQSVADFATSLRESTHSFDERPNIRAVVDSAAEGLDHLADSIRERTFADFFNDFEDVVRRRPATVAAVSVAVGFLAARFIKSTAEDLRHADRAQTGRPRTRQGQGARGSA
;
A
#
# COMPACT_ATOMS: atom_id res chain seq x y z
N MET A 1 52.89 25.08 -39.81
CA MET A 1 52.41 23.73 -40.15
C MET A 1 51.88 23.11 -38.86
N THR A 2 50.66 22.61 -38.93
CA THR A 2 49.81 22.15 -37.82
C THR A 2 50.08 20.69 -37.48
N MET A 3 49.41 20.20 -36.42
CA MET A 3 49.38 18.85 -35.84
C MET A 3 50.21 18.69 -34.56
N GLY A 4 49.74 18.07 -33.48
CA GLY A 4 48.54 17.24 -33.32
C GLY A 4 47.90 17.44 -31.95
N VAL A 5 46.58 17.44 -31.98
CA VAL A 5 45.65 17.47 -30.86
C VAL A 5 45.93 16.28 -29.93
N GLY A 6 46.28 16.56 -28.68
CA GLY A 6 46.15 15.61 -27.57
C GLY A 6 44.69 15.57 -27.14
N GLN A 7 43.93 14.61 -27.66
CA GLN A 7 42.58 14.28 -27.21
C GLN A 7 42.55 12.79 -26.93
N GLN A 8 43.05 12.42 -25.75
CA GLN A 8 42.84 11.13 -25.13
C GLN A 8 42.37 11.42 -23.71
N ASP A 9 41.06 11.37 -23.52
CA ASP A 9 40.38 10.92 -22.30
C ASP A 9 38.93 11.37 -22.38
N THR A 10 38.04 10.45 -22.74
CA THR A 10 36.59 10.47 -22.44
C THR A 10 35.86 9.37 -23.22
N SER A 11 36.14 8.09 -22.96
CA SER A 11 35.24 7.01 -23.42
C SER A 11 35.56 5.64 -22.80
N ARG A 12 35.35 5.49 -21.48
CA ARG A 12 35.18 4.19 -20.80
C ARG A 12 34.32 4.31 -19.54
N GLN A 13 33.11 4.86 -19.68
CA GLN A 13 32.07 4.82 -18.65
C GLN A 13 30.75 4.50 -19.35
N HIS A 14 30.41 3.21 -19.44
CA HIS A 14 29.06 2.66 -19.62
C HIS A 14 29.17 1.17 -19.92
N ASP A 15 28.91 0.30 -18.94
CA ASP A 15 28.47 -1.11 -19.15
C ASP A 15 28.09 -1.81 -17.82
N ASP A 16 28.52 -1.29 -16.66
CA ASP A 16 28.27 -1.89 -15.32
C ASP A 16 26.78 -1.93 -14.90
N GLY A 17 25.94 -1.06 -15.48
CA GLY A 17 24.53 -1.02 -15.11
C GLY A 17 23.73 -2.25 -15.54
N SER A 18 24.01 -2.84 -16.71
CA SER A 18 23.21 -3.95 -17.25
C SER A 18 23.39 -5.26 -16.48
N GLU A 19 24.59 -5.51 -15.94
CA GLU A 19 24.88 -6.77 -15.23
C GLU A 19 24.14 -6.82 -13.87
N ASP A 20 24.11 -5.70 -13.15
CA ASP A 20 23.37 -5.58 -11.87
C ASP A 20 21.86 -5.69 -12.09
N TRP A 21 21.32 -5.06 -13.14
CA TRP A 21 19.90 -5.15 -13.46
C TRP A 21 19.45 -6.57 -13.83
N ASP A 22 20.27 -7.31 -14.57
CA ASP A 22 19.90 -8.67 -15.01
C ASP A 22 20.04 -9.69 -13.88
N ALA A 23 21.02 -9.52 -12.99
CA ALA A 23 21.10 -10.28 -11.74
C ALA A 23 19.86 -10.06 -10.86
N LEU A 24 19.47 -8.78 -10.66
CA LEU A 24 18.30 -8.44 -9.85
C LEU A 24 16.99 -8.99 -10.43
N LYS A 25 16.82 -8.94 -11.76
CA LYS A 25 15.67 -9.57 -12.44
C LYS A 25 15.65 -11.08 -12.26
N GLY A 26 16.81 -11.73 -12.24
CA GLY A 26 16.97 -13.15 -12.00
C GLY A 26 16.42 -13.55 -10.63
N ASP A 27 16.91 -12.92 -9.57
CA ASP A 27 16.49 -13.19 -8.19
C ASP A 27 15.00 -12.92 -7.97
N VAL A 28 14.52 -11.78 -8.49
CA VAL A 28 13.09 -11.43 -8.42
C VAL A 28 12.23 -12.42 -9.20
N GLY A 29 12.70 -12.90 -10.35
CA GLY A 29 12.00 -13.88 -11.17
C GLY A 29 11.83 -15.23 -10.48
N GLU A 30 12.85 -15.69 -9.76
CA GLU A 30 12.79 -16.94 -8.98
C GLU A 30 11.80 -16.82 -7.81
N ILE A 31 11.89 -15.73 -7.04
CA ILE A 31 10.99 -15.46 -5.91
C ILE A 31 9.54 -15.31 -6.41
N ALA A 32 9.33 -14.59 -7.52
CA ALA A 32 8.02 -14.41 -8.11
C ALA A 32 7.41 -15.75 -8.55
N SER A 33 8.20 -16.63 -9.16
CA SER A 33 7.73 -17.96 -9.58
C SER A 33 7.27 -18.79 -8.38
N ALA A 34 8.12 -18.91 -7.35
CA ALA A 34 7.78 -19.64 -6.12
C ALA A 34 6.54 -19.08 -5.40
N ALA A 35 6.38 -17.75 -5.40
CA ALA A 35 5.21 -17.08 -4.84
C ALA A 35 3.94 -17.33 -5.67
N VAL A 36 4.03 -17.33 -6.99
CA VAL A 36 2.90 -17.59 -7.90
C VAL A 36 2.38 -19.01 -7.74
N GLU A 37 3.25 -20.03 -7.70
CA GLU A 37 2.81 -21.42 -7.50
C GLU A 37 2.03 -21.60 -6.18
N ARG A 38 2.50 -20.99 -5.09
CA ARG A 38 1.87 -21.13 -3.78
C ARG A 38 0.58 -20.32 -3.64
N SER A 39 0.50 -19.18 -4.33
CA SER A 39 -0.65 -18.29 -4.25
C SER A 39 -1.84 -18.78 -5.09
N ARG A 40 -1.62 -19.44 -6.23
CA ARG A 40 -2.71 -19.95 -7.10
C ARG A 40 -3.76 -20.78 -6.31
N TYR A 41 -3.32 -21.78 -5.57
CA TYR A 41 -4.22 -22.64 -4.78
C TYR A 41 -4.99 -21.87 -3.70
N PHE A 42 -4.30 -20.95 -3.01
CA PHE A 42 -4.93 -20.13 -1.97
C PHE A 42 -5.93 -19.12 -2.55
N ILE A 43 -5.60 -18.49 -3.69
CA ILE A 43 -6.44 -17.51 -4.36
C ILE A 43 -7.73 -18.15 -4.85
N ASP A 44 -7.70 -19.35 -5.44
CA ASP A 44 -8.92 -19.99 -5.94
C ASP A 44 -9.92 -20.27 -4.79
N SER A 45 -9.43 -20.83 -3.68
CA SER A 45 -10.26 -21.11 -2.50
C SER A 45 -10.73 -19.85 -1.78
N ALA A 46 -9.89 -18.80 -1.76
CA ALA A 46 -10.25 -17.51 -1.17
C ALA A 46 -11.27 -16.77 -2.04
N ARG A 47 -11.15 -16.86 -3.38
CA ARG A 47 -12.05 -16.21 -4.34
C ARG A 47 -13.47 -16.68 -4.15
N GLU A 48 -13.71 -17.98 -4.07
CA GLU A 48 -15.06 -18.54 -3.95
C GLU A 48 -15.75 -18.06 -2.65
N GLN A 49 -15.05 -18.16 -1.52
CA GLN A 49 -15.57 -17.70 -0.23
C GLN A 49 -15.74 -16.18 -0.14
N ALA A 50 -14.78 -15.42 -0.69
CA ALA A 50 -14.84 -13.96 -0.69
C ALA A 50 -15.98 -13.44 -1.57
N THR A 51 -16.18 -14.05 -2.73
CA THR A 51 -17.27 -13.70 -3.66
C THR A 51 -18.62 -13.86 -2.97
N ASP A 52 -18.90 -15.03 -2.39
CA ASP A 52 -20.16 -15.31 -1.70
C ASP A 52 -20.43 -14.35 -0.53
N TYR A 53 -19.39 -13.99 0.21
CA TYR A 53 -19.51 -13.08 1.33
C TYR A 53 -19.74 -11.62 0.88
N VAL A 54 -19.00 -11.18 -0.12
CA VAL A 54 -19.05 -9.81 -0.64
C VAL A 54 -20.36 -9.57 -1.39
N ASP A 55 -20.84 -10.53 -2.17
CA ASP A 55 -22.11 -10.39 -2.89
C ASP A 55 -23.29 -10.20 -1.93
N ARG A 56 -23.25 -10.80 -0.74
CA ARG A 56 -24.26 -10.59 0.31
C ARG A 56 -24.18 -9.24 1.00
N ARG A 57 -23.02 -8.57 0.94
CA ARG A 57 -22.75 -7.28 1.60
C ARG A 57 -22.44 -6.15 0.63
N LYS A 58 -22.67 -6.36 -0.67
CA LYS A 58 -22.29 -5.42 -1.72
C LYS A 58 -22.96 -4.06 -1.53
N ASP A 59 -24.23 -4.05 -1.11
CA ASP A 59 -24.98 -2.82 -0.92
C ASP A 59 -24.42 -2.00 0.25
N ASP A 60 -24.04 -2.65 1.35
CA ASP A 60 -23.39 -2.00 2.51
C ASP A 60 -22.02 -1.42 2.14
N ILE A 61 -21.25 -2.16 1.34
CA ILE A 61 -19.94 -1.72 0.85
C ILE A 61 -20.09 -0.55 -0.11
N ALA A 62 -20.96 -0.65 -1.11
CA ALA A 62 -21.24 0.41 -2.07
C ALA A 62 -21.70 1.69 -1.36
N GLN A 63 -22.58 1.56 -0.37
CA GLN A 63 -23.02 2.70 0.43
C GLN A 63 -21.87 3.35 1.20
N SER A 64 -21.01 2.54 1.85
CA SER A 64 -19.85 3.06 2.58
C SER A 64 -18.87 3.81 1.66
N VAL A 65 -18.69 3.32 0.43
CA VAL A 65 -17.83 3.97 -0.58
C VAL A 65 -18.44 5.29 -1.05
N ALA A 66 -19.75 5.33 -1.32
CA ALA A 66 -20.47 6.55 -1.71
C ALA A 66 -20.46 7.61 -0.60
N ASP A 67 -20.65 7.19 0.66
CA ASP A 67 -20.58 8.09 1.82
C ASP A 67 -19.18 8.69 1.96
N PHE A 68 -18.13 7.92 1.65
CA PHE A 68 -16.76 8.41 1.65
C PHE A 68 -16.47 9.37 0.49
N ALA A 69 -16.95 9.07 -0.72
CA ALA A 69 -16.87 9.96 -1.87
C ALA A 69 -17.53 11.32 -1.57
N THR A 70 -18.72 11.28 -0.96
CA THR A 70 -19.46 12.47 -0.51
C THR A 70 -18.65 13.26 0.53
N SER A 71 -18.13 12.60 1.56
CA SER A 71 -17.31 13.25 2.60
C SER A 71 -16.04 13.90 2.03
N LEU A 72 -15.42 13.25 1.04
CA LEU A 72 -14.24 13.76 0.35
C LEU A 72 -14.59 14.99 -0.52
N ARG A 73 -15.73 14.93 -1.22
CA ARG A 73 -16.26 16.04 -2.01
C ARG A 73 -16.57 17.26 -1.15
N GLU A 74 -17.21 17.05 0.00
CA GLU A 74 -17.48 18.12 0.98
C GLU A 74 -16.18 18.72 1.53
N SER A 75 -15.17 17.90 1.79
CA SER A 75 -13.85 18.36 2.25
C SER A 75 -13.13 19.21 1.19
N THR A 76 -13.44 18.98 -0.10
CA THR A 76 -12.85 19.73 -1.22
C THR A 76 -13.18 21.22 -1.18
N HIS A 77 -14.30 21.59 -0.56
CA HIS A 77 -14.69 22.98 -0.33
C HIS A 77 -13.68 23.75 0.53
N SER A 78 -12.85 23.04 1.31
CA SER A 78 -11.74 23.60 2.11
C SER A 78 -10.47 23.86 1.28
N PHE A 79 -10.40 23.35 0.04
CA PHE A 79 -9.26 23.51 -0.86
C PHE A 79 -9.54 24.48 -2.01
N ASP A 80 -10.53 25.35 -1.87
CA ASP A 80 -10.87 26.37 -2.87
C ASP A 80 -9.69 27.29 -3.23
N GLU A 81 -8.75 27.49 -2.30
CA GLU A 81 -7.52 28.26 -2.51
C GLU A 81 -6.43 27.50 -3.28
N ARG A 82 -6.61 26.20 -3.56
CA ARG A 82 -5.60 25.33 -4.20
C ARG A 82 -6.23 24.51 -5.34
N PRO A 83 -6.37 25.08 -6.55
CA PRO A 83 -7.10 24.45 -7.66
C PRO A 83 -6.50 23.09 -8.09
N ASN A 84 -5.17 22.93 -7.98
CA ASN A 84 -4.50 21.67 -8.32
C ASN A 84 -4.86 20.53 -7.36
N ILE A 85 -5.00 20.84 -6.06
CA ILE A 85 -5.38 19.84 -5.05
C ILE A 85 -6.86 19.53 -5.21
N ARG A 86 -7.69 20.57 -5.38
CA ARG A 86 -9.12 20.42 -5.66
C ARG A 86 -9.38 19.47 -6.82
N ALA A 87 -8.71 19.66 -7.96
CA ALA A 87 -8.88 18.80 -9.13
C ALA A 87 -8.57 17.32 -8.84
N VAL A 88 -7.49 17.06 -8.09
CA VAL A 88 -7.11 15.69 -7.71
C VAL A 88 -8.14 15.06 -6.78
N VAL A 89 -8.62 15.81 -5.78
CA VAL A 89 -9.62 15.33 -4.83
C VAL A 89 -10.97 15.10 -5.52
N ASP A 90 -11.34 15.98 -6.47
CA ASP A 90 -12.53 15.82 -7.32
C ASP A 90 -12.51 14.51 -8.09
N SER A 91 -11.41 14.25 -8.81
CA SER A 91 -11.25 13.03 -9.60
C SER A 91 -11.24 11.79 -8.72
N ALA A 92 -10.73 11.89 -7.49
CA ALA A 92 -10.78 10.80 -6.53
C ALA A 92 -12.21 10.52 -6.06
N ALA A 93 -12.98 11.56 -5.73
CA ALA A 93 -14.39 11.42 -5.32
C ALA A 93 -15.23 10.83 -6.46
N GLU A 94 -15.10 11.33 -7.67
CA GLU A 94 -15.80 10.82 -8.85
C GLU A 94 -15.44 9.36 -9.16
N GLY A 95 -14.15 9.00 -9.01
CA GLY A 95 -13.71 7.61 -9.12
C GLY A 95 -14.31 6.68 -8.06
N LEU A 96 -14.53 7.17 -6.84
CA LEU A 96 -15.18 6.42 -5.77
C LEU A 96 -16.69 6.27 -6.00
N ASP A 97 -17.37 7.29 -6.51
CA ASP A 97 -18.78 7.19 -6.90
C ASP A 97 -18.97 6.13 -7.99
N HIS A 98 -18.15 6.17 -9.04
CA HIS A 98 -18.16 5.14 -10.08
C HIS A 98 -17.87 3.74 -9.53
N LEU A 99 -16.99 3.64 -8.53
CA LEU A 99 -16.71 2.39 -7.86
C LEU A 99 -17.95 1.89 -7.10
N ALA A 100 -18.63 2.75 -6.34
CA ALA A 100 -19.84 2.40 -5.61
C ALA A 100 -20.94 1.87 -6.54
N ASP A 101 -21.18 2.56 -7.66
CA ASP A 101 -22.15 2.12 -8.68
C ASP A 101 -21.75 0.76 -9.28
N SER A 102 -20.46 0.58 -9.60
CA SER A 102 -19.96 -0.69 -10.14
C SER A 102 -20.14 -1.86 -9.18
N ILE A 103 -19.95 -1.66 -7.86
CA ILE A 103 -20.13 -2.68 -6.82
C ILE A 103 -21.61 -3.06 -6.68
N ARG A 104 -22.51 -2.08 -6.84
CA ARG A 104 -23.96 -2.31 -6.74
C ARG A 104 -24.48 -3.13 -7.93
N GLU A 105 -24.05 -2.78 -9.13
CA GLU A 105 -24.54 -3.33 -10.39
C GLU A 105 -23.89 -4.66 -10.78
N ARG A 106 -22.58 -4.85 -10.50
CA ARG A 106 -21.83 -6.03 -10.92
C ARG A 106 -21.42 -6.90 -9.74
N THR A 107 -21.51 -8.21 -9.92
CA THR A 107 -21.00 -9.23 -8.99
C THR A 107 -19.46 -9.17 -8.96
N PHE A 108 -18.85 -9.32 -7.79
CA PHE A 108 -17.37 -9.30 -7.67
C PHE A 108 -16.70 -10.41 -8.51
N ALA A 109 -17.40 -11.53 -8.71
CA ALA A 109 -16.94 -12.66 -9.54
C ALA A 109 -16.59 -12.26 -10.97
N ASP A 110 -17.43 -11.42 -11.58
CA ASP A 110 -17.31 -10.98 -12.97
C ASP A 110 -16.17 -9.99 -13.13
N PHE A 111 -15.97 -9.12 -12.13
CA PHE A 111 -14.87 -8.16 -12.11
C PHE A 111 -13.49 -8.83 -12.13
N PHE A 112 -13.35 -9.96 -11.42
CA PHE A 112 -12.11 -10.75 -11.44
C PHE A 112 -11.83 -11.41 -12.79
N ASN A 113 -12.87 -11.79 -13.55
CA ASN A 113 -12.70 -12.32 -14.91
C ASN A 113 -12.25 -11.21 -15.87
N ASP A 114 -12.78 -9.99 -15.72
CA ASP A 114 -12.42 -8.83 -16.55
C ASP A 114 -11.01 -8.27 -16.20
N PHE A 115 -10.48 -8.58 -15.03
CA PHE A 115 -9.19 -8.07 -14.56
C PHE A 115 -8.00 -8.61 -15.36
N GLU A 116 -8.14 -9.77 -16.00
CA GLU A 116 -7.09 -10.40 -16.82
C GLU A 116 -6.64 -9.49 -17.97
N ASP A 117 -7.58 -8.79 -18.59
CA ASP A 117 -7.30 -7.85 -19.69
C ASP A 117 -6.54 -6.60 -19.19
N VAL A 118 -6.83 -6.11 -17.98
CA VAL A 118 -6.12 -4.96 -17.39
C VAL A 118 -4.66 -5.30 -17.11
N VAL A 119 -4.42 -6.49 -16.54
CA VAL A 119 -3.07 -6.99 -16.27
C VAL A 119 -2.27 -7.14 -17.55
N ARG A 120 -2.87 -7.70 -18.60
CA ARG A 120 -2.22 -7.85 -19.90
C ARG A 120 -1.98 -6.54 -20.63
N ARG A 121 -2.88 -5.56 -20.50
CA ARG A 121 -2.84 -4.31 -21.27
C ARG A 121 -1.92 -3.25 -20.66
N ARG A 122 -1.75 -3.24 -19.33
CA ARG A 122 -0.98 -2.20 -18.63
C ARG A 122 -0.13 -2.77 -17.49
N PRO A 123 0.90 -3.59 -17.80
CA PRO A 123 1.73 -4.23 -16.78
C PRO A 123 2.41 -3.22 -15.83
N ALA A 124 2.85 -2.06 -16.34
CA ALA A 124 3.51 -1.03 -15.52
C ALA A 124 2.57 -0.40 -14.48
N THR A 125 1.31 -0.12 -14.85
CA THR A 125 0.32 0.44 -13.92
C THR A 125 -0.01 -0.55 -12.83
N VAL A 126 -0.21 -1.83 -13.18
CA VAL A 126 -0.47 -2.88 -12.20
C VAL A 126 0.70 -3.03 -11.23
N ALA A 127 1.93 -3.09 -11.73
CA ALA A 127 3.12 -3.16 -10.88
C ALA A 127 3.21 -1.98 -9.90
N ALA A 128 2.96 -0.75 -10.37
CA ALA A 128 2.97 0.44 -9.51
C ALA A 128 1.91 0.38 -8.40
N VAL A 129 0.69 -0.05 -8.74
CA VAL A 129 -0.40 -0.23 -7.75
C VAL A 129 -0.06 -1.32 -6.75
N SER A 130 0.46 -2.48 -7.20
CA SER A 130 0.85 -3.58 -6.32
C SER A 130 1.93 -3.17 -5.32
N VAL A 131 2.94 -2.41 -5.77
CA VAL A 131 3.98 -1.88 -4.87
C VAL A 131 3.38 -0.92 -3.85
N ALA A 132 2.50 0.00 -4.28
CA ALA A 132 1.83 0.92 -3.37
C ALA A 132 0.99 0.20 -2.31
N VAL A 133 0.19 -0.79 -2.72
CA VAL A 133 -0.61 -1.63 -1.80
C VAL A 133 0.29 -2.39 -0.83
N GLY A 134 1.39 -2.99 -1.32
CA GLY A 134 2.35 -3.70 -0.48
C GLY A 134 3.01 -2.79 0.56
N PHE A 135 3.38 -1.56 0.18
CA PHE A 135 3.93 -0.58 1.11
C PHE A 135 2.90 -0.17 2.17
N LEU A 136 1.65 0.10 1.78
CA LEU A 136 0.58 0.44 2.72
C LEU A 136 0.30 -0.70 3.70
N ALA A 137 0.27 -1.95 3.20
CA ALA A 137 0.11 -3.13 4.05
C ALA A 137 1.28 -3.26 5.05
N ALA A 138 2.52 -3.10 4.58
CA ALA A 138 3.71 -3.13 5.45
C ALA A 138 3.67 -1.99 6.49
N ARG A 139 3.25 -0.78 6.09
CA ARG A 139 3.11 0.38 6.95
C ARG A 139 2.07 0.14 8.04
N PHE A 140 0.93 -0.46 7.69
CA PHE A 140 -0.15 -0.81 8.62
C PHE A 140 0.33 -1.85 9.64
N ILE A 141 0.89 -2.97 9.18
CA ILE A 141 1.44 -4.03 10.06
C ILE A 141 2.48 -3.44 11.03
N LYS A 142 3.40 -2.60 10.53
CA LYS A 142 4.40 -1.93 11.37
C LYS A 142 3.75 -0.99 12.39
N SER A 143 2.75 -0.21 11.98
CA SER A 143 2.03 0.70 12.86
C SER A 143 1.32 -0.04 14.00
N THR A 144 0.64 -1.14 13.69
CA THR A 144 -0.05 -1.97 14.70
C THR A 144 0.94 -2.64 15.66
N ALA A 145 2.12 -3.02 15.18
CA ALA A 145 3.17 -3.58 16.03
C ALA A 145 3.77 -2.56 17.02
N GLU A 146 3.74 -1.27 16.70
CA GLU A 146 4.22 -0.19 17.57
C GLU A 146 3.24 0.10 18.72
N ASP A 147 1.92 0.00 18.48
CA ASP A 147 0.87 0.13 19.50
C ASP A 147 0.98 -0.96 20.58
N LEU A 148 1.24 -2.21 20.18
CA LEU A 148 1.38 -3.33 21.11
C LEU A 148 2.59 -3.17 22.06
N ARG A 149 3.68 -2.54 21.59
CA ARG A 149 4.89 -2.31 22.41
C ARG A 149 4.69 -1.20 23.46
N HIS A 150 3.71 -0.32 23.29
CA HIS A 150 3.37 0.70 24.29
C HIS A 150 2.51 0.14 25.43
N ALA A 151 1.72 -0.91 25.18
CA ALA A 151 0.91 -1.57 26.20
C ALA A 151 1.76 -2.32 27.26
N ASP A 152 2.93 -2.85 26.88
CA ASP A 152 3.84 -3.53 27.81
C ASP A 152 4.62 -2.56 28.72
N ARG A 153 4.87 -1.32 28.28
CA ARG A 153 5.65 -0.35 29.07
C ARG A 153 4.85 0.31 30.19
N ALA A 154 3.53 0.30 30.10
CA ALA A 154 2.63 0.87 31.11
C ALA A 154 2.47 -0.01 32.37
N GLN A 155 2.92 -1.28 32.35
CA GLN A 155 2.70 -2.21 33.47
C GLN A 155 3.89 -2.35 34.44
N THR A 156 5.07 -1.78 34.14
CA THR A 156 6.24 -1.84 35.04
C THR A 156 6.43 -0.63 35.96
N GLY A 157 5.54 0.36 35.89
CA GLY A 157 5.56 1.54 36.76
C GLY A 157 4.77 1.36 38.07
N ARG A 158 5.00 0.28 38.82
CA ARG A 158 4.50 0.22 40.22
C ARG A 158 5.39 1.13 41.09
N PRO A 159 4.88 2.23 41.67
CA PRO A 159 5.65 3.02 42.60
C PRO A 159 5.95 2.15 43.82
N ARG A 160 7.24 1.89 44.06
CA ARG A 160 7.69 1.33 45.34
C ARG A 160 7.48 2.41 46.40
N THR A 161 6.29 2.41 47.01
CA THR A 161 6.07 3.01 48.32
C THR A 161 7.03 2.35 49.29
N ARG A 162 8.19 2.98 49.49
CA ARG A 162 9.16 2.60 50.51
C ARG A 162 8.60 3.05 51.86
N GLN A 163 7.70 2.23 52.36
CA GLN A 163 7.28 2.15 53.74
C GLN A 163 8.45 1.55 54.55
N GLY A 164 8.83 2.21 55.64
CA GLY A 164 9.86 1.76 56.60
C GLY A 164 10.66 2.94 57.14
N GLN A 165 10.20 3.59 58.20
CA GLN A 165 10.41 3.21 59.61
C GLN A 165 11.75 3.72 60.18
N GLY A 166 11.64 4.65 61.12
CA GLY A 166 12.34 4.54 62.41
C GLY A 166 13.74 5.17 62.52
N ALA A 167 13.79 6.37 63.12
CA ALA A 167 14.74 6.73 64.17
C ALA A 167 14.31 8.11 64.71
N ARG A 168 13.51 8.17 65.79
CA ARG A 168 14.00 8.37 67.17
C ARG A 168 15.00 9.53 67.30
N GLY A 169 14.46 10.74 67.45
CA GLY A 169 15.17 11.85 68.08
C GLY A 169 14.82 11.86 69.57
N SER A 170 15.78 11.54 70.42
CA SER A 170 15.72 11.58 71.88
C SER A 170 16.22 12.94 72.39
N ALA A 171 15.47 13.45 73.38
CA ALA A 171 15.84 14.33 74.50
C ALA A 171 16.98 15.34 74.33
#